data_AF-A0A080Z778-F1
#
_entry.id   AF-A0A080Z778-F1
#
_cell.length_a   1.000
_cell.length_b   1.000
_cell.length_c   1.000
_cell.angle_alpha   90.00
_cell.angle_beta   90.00
_cell.angle_gamma   90.00
#
_symmetry.space_group_name_H-M   'P 1'
#
loop_
_entity.id
_entity.type
_entity.pdbx_description
1 polymer ?
#
loop_
_entity_poly.entity_id
_entity_poly.type
_entity_poly.pdbx_seq_one_letter_code
_entity_poly.pdbx_strand_id
1 'polypeptide(L)'
;MEERCDVGDPAQYTGPYQHLCILNENVFEHILSFLSNQALTKLHTVTGDCYSNCQSHLTQFCCACGNDNPKILHNVCRECESKSGNYVPFADKDMATSVYGLKMRELGEVPPCTSTNETLYRRVDLENYLEAKYGSKLGWLREIARRDMVERKIQEMEQQEQEERAVFMESLAPGFVIYAQLIGLEETNKSLLWQCSQRFDALRATLRSRGLQLRPGLKQCERYVVAGDVDISDVVDTTEENVFLDTRTDYQWKMKKAQHGNGASGEKAKMELCISYLENHKGLKLPRKWENCRPRFEEVIRSGGTPQCEVRYIYSE
;
A
#
# COMPACT_ATOMS: atom_id res chain seq x y z
N MET A 1 -37.10 -40.92 -14.16
CA MET A 1 -35.99 -41.90 -14.08
C MET A 1 -34.90 -41.20 -13.31
N GLU A 2 -34.89 -41.44 -12.01
CA GLU A 2 -33.95 -40.88 -11.06
C GLU A 2 -32.59 -41.56 -11.24
N GLU A 3 -31.53 -40.75 -11.36
CA GLU A 3 -30.16 -41.22 -11.22
C GLU A 3 -29.84 -41.33 -9.73
N ARG A 4 -29.46 -42.55 -9.35
CA ARG A 4 -28.99 -42.92 -8.01
C ARG A 4 -27.63 -42.27 -7.77
N CYS A 5 -27.52 -41.48 -6.70
CA CYS A 5 -26.22 -41.16 -6.13
C CYS A 5 -25.72 -42.37 -5.33
N ASP A 6 -24.47 -42.74 -5.62
CA ASP A 6 -23.77 -43.90 -5.08
C ASP A 6 -23.72 -43.95 -3.56
N VAL A 7 -23.92 -45.17 -3.06
CA VAL A 7 -23.78 -45.58 -1.67
C VAL A 7 -22.28 -45.63 -1.36
N GLY A 8 -21.80 -44.65 -0.61
CA GLY A 8 -20.49 -44.70 0.04
C GLY A 8 -20.50 -45.69 1.21
N ASP A 9 -19.45 -46.51 1.30
CA ASP A 9 -19.19 -47.55 2.30
C ASP A 9 -19.48 -47.10 3.76
N PRO A 10 -20.28 -47.85 4.55
CA PRO A 10 -20.53 -47.55 5.96
C PRO A 10 -19.40 -48.08 6.83
N ALA A 11 -18.19 -47.55 6.68
CA ALA A 11 -17.04 -47.92 7.50
C ALA A 11 -16.58 -46.74 8.37
N GLN A 12 -16.97 -46.84 9.66
CA GLN A 12 -16.33 -46.23 10.83
C GLN A 12 -16.56 -44.73 11.11
N TYR A 13 -17.82 -44.38 11.42
CA TYR A 13 -18.11 -43.31 12.39
C TYR A 13 -18.13 -43.89 13.81
N THR A 14 -16.96 -44.20 14.39
CA THR A 14 -16.85 -44.69 15.78
C THR A 14 -16.89 -43.55 16.78
N GLY A 15 -18.03 -42.85 16.86
CA GLY A 15 -18.33 -41.87 17.90
C GLY A 15 -19.07 -42.52 19.08
N PRO A 16 -18.89 -42.04 20.33
CA PRO A 16 -19.44 -42.66 21.55
C PRO A 16 -20.98 -42.67 21.68
N TYR A 17 -21.71 -42.17 20.66
CA TYR A 17 -23.16 -41.96 20.70
C TYR A 17 -23.94 -42.75 19.63
N GLN A 18 -23.33 -43.75 18.98
CA GLN A 18 -23.98 -44.62 17.98
C GLN A 18 -25.24 -45.38 18.46
N HIS A 19 -25.50 -45.39 19.77
CA HIS A 19 -26.65 -46.07 20.38
C HIS A 19 -27.84 -45.16 20.70
N LEU A 20 -27.80 -43.87 20.31
CA LEU A 20 -28.95 -42.98 20.45
C LEU A 20 -30.08 -43.45 19.52
N CYS A 21 -31.10 -44.08 20.10
CA CYS A 21 -32.28 -44.52 19.37
C CYS A 21 -33.35 -43.40 19.38
N ILE A 22 -33.62 -42.82 18.22
CA ILE A 22 -34.74 -41.88 18.05
C ILE A 22 -36.03 -42.70 18.00
N LEU A 23 -36.78 -42.66 19.10
CA LEU A 23 -38.03 -43.42 19.21
C LEU A 23 -39.18 -42.79 18.39
N ASN A 24 -39.08 -41.51 18.06
CA ASN A 24 -40.06 -40.78 17.25
C ASN A 24 -39.40 -39.61 16.52
N GLU A 25 -39.32 -39.69 15.19
CA GLU A 25 -38.67 -38.70 14.35
C GLU A 25 -39.34 -37.32 14.43
N ASN A 26 -40.67 -37.26 14.46
CA ASN A 26 -41.39 -35.99 14.55
C ASN A 26 -41.12 -35.26 15.87
N VAL A 27 -41.03 -36.00 16.98
CA VAL A 27 -40.69 -35.43 18.29
C VAL A 27 -39.23 -34.98 18.31
N PHE A 28 -38.34 -35.75 17.69
CA PHE A 28 -36.92 -35.39 17.62
C PHE A 28 -36.70 -34.13 16.77
N GLU A 29 -37.29 -34.04 15.58
CA GLU A 29 -37.27 -32.83 14.76
C GLU A 29 -37.86 -31.62 15.48
N HIS A 30 -38.93 -31.82 16.26
CA HIS A 30 -39.47 -30.78 17.10
C HIS A 30 -38.46 -30.32 18.18
N ILE A 31 -37.75 -31.25 18.83
CA ILE A 31 -36.68 -30.93 19.79
C ILE A 31 -35.55 -30.16 19.11
N LEU A 32 -35.10 -30.60 17.93
CA LEU A 32 -34.05 -29.92 17.16
C LEU A 32 -34.43 -28.47 16.84
N SER A 33 -35.72 -28.18 16.59
CA SER A 33 -36.21 -26.83 16.31
C SER A 33 -36.05 -25.84 17.46
N PHE A 34 -35.91 -26.31 18.70
CA PHE A 34 -35.67 -25.46 19.88
C PHE A 34 -34.18 -25.21 20.15
N LEU A 35 -33.30 -25.97 19.53
CA LEU A 35 -31.87 -25.87 19.78
C LEU A 35 -31.27 -24.65 19.04
N SER A 36 -30.34 -23.97 19.71
CA SER A 36 -29.53 -22.92 19.09
C SER A 36 -28.68 -23.50 17.96
N ASN A 37 -28.24 -22.66 17.02
CA ASN A 37 -27.31 -23.07 15.99
C ASN A 37 -26.01 -23.64 16.58
N GLN A 38 -25.53 -23.07 17.68
CA GLN A 38 -24.35 -23.58 18.39
C GLN A 38 -24.59 -24.97 19.00
N ALA A 39 -25.77 -25.22 19.58
CA ALA A 39 -26.13 -26.53 20.11
C ALA A 39 -26.28 -27.56 19.00
N LEU A 40 -26.93 -27.20 17.88
CA LEU A 40 -27.03 -28.02 16.69
C LEU A 40 -25.67 -28.33 16.08
N THR A 41 -24.75 -27.37 16.02
CA THR A 41 -23.40 -27.60 15.48
C THR A 41 -22.60 -28.55 16.38
N LYS A 42 -22.69 -28.39 17.71
CA LYS A 42 -22.07 -29.33 18.64
C LYS A 42 -22.66 -30.74 18.51
N LEU A 43 -23.99 -30.84 18.37
CA LEU A 43 -24.66 -32.12 18.16
C LEU A 43 -24.20 -32.76 16.86
N HIS A 44 -24.17 -32.00 15.76
CA HIS A 44 -23.65 -32.43 14.45
C HIS A 44 -22.23 -33.00 14.57
N THR A 45 -21.32 -32.31 15.27
CA THR A 45 -19.94 -32.79 15.48
C THR A 45 -19.88 -34.10 16.29
N VAL A 46 -20.80 -34.27 17.24
CA VAL A 46 -20.81 -35.41 18.16
C VAL A 46 -21.47 -36.65 17.56
N THR A 47 -22.55 -36.48 16.81
CA THR A 47 -23.30 -37.58 16.19
C THR A 47 -22.81 -37.92 14.79
N GLY A 48 -22.21 -36.96 14.08
CA GLY A 48 -21.88 -37.08 12.66
C GLY A 48 -23.09 -36.85 11.74
N ASP A 49 -24.25 -36.48 12.29
CA ASP A 49 -25.49 -36.28 11.53
C ASP A 49 -25.59 -34.87 10.93
N CYS A 50 -26.18 -34.78 9.74
CA CYS A 50 -26.46 -33.51 9.07
C CYS A 50 -27.83 -32.92 9.42
N TYR A 51 -27.88 -32.06 10.46
CA TYR A 51 -29.11 -31.30 10.78
C TYR A 51 -29.32 -30.11 9.85
N SER A 52 -30.48 -30.05 9.18
CA SER A 52 -30.82 -29.05 8.16
C SER A 52 -30.79 -27.59 8.63
N ASN A 53 -31.08 -27.35 9.91
CA ASN A 53 -31.07 -26.01 10.51
C ASN A 53 -29.68 -25.56 11.00
N CYS A 54 -28.65 -26.41 10.85
CA CYS A 54 -27.29 -26.13 11.31
C CYS A 54 -26.50 -25.30 10.28
N GLN A 55 -26.11 -24.09 10.68
CA GLN A 55 -25.24 -23.16 9.98
C GLN A 55 -23.85 -23.15 10.64
N SER A 56 -23.06 -24.21 10.41
CA SER A 56 -21.76 -24.44 11.05
C SER A 56 -20.76 -23.30 10.81
N HIS A 57 -20.78 -22.65 9.65
CA HIS A 57 -19.90 -21.51 9.35
C HIS A 57 -20.10 -20.30 10.30
N LEU A 58 -21.24 -20.23 11.01
CA LEU A 58 -21.49 -19.16 12.00
C LEU A 58 -20.77 -19.40 13.33
N THR A 59 -20.27 -20.61 13.61
CA THR A 59 -19.62 -20.91 14.89
C THR A 59 -18.31 -20.17 15.11
N GLN A 60 -17.65 -19.72 14.03
CA GLN A 60 -16.45 -18.88 14.16
C GLN A 60 -16.76 -17.49 14.71
N PHE A 61 -17.99 -16.99 14.49
CA PHE A 61 -18.49 -15.70 14.99
C PHE A 61 -19.25 -15.85 16.32
N CYS A 62 -19.69 -17.08 16.66
CA CYS A 62 -20.48 -17.38 17.85
C CYS A 62 -19.63 -17.81 19.06
N CYS A 63 -20.03 -17.39 20.26
CA CYS A 63 -19.35 -17.73 21.52
C CYS A 63 -19.59 -19.19 21.94
N ALA A 64 -18.58 -19.81 22.56
CA ALA A 64 -18.60 -21.22 22.96
C ALA A 64 -19.66 -21.59 24.03
N CYS A 65 -20.37 -20.60 24.58
CA CYS A 65 -21.32 -20.71 25.69
C CYS A 65 -22.59 -21.51 25.40
N GLY A 66 -22.79 -21.95 24.14
CA GLY A 66 -23.94 -22.76 23.74
C GLY A 66 -25.15 -21.95 23.27
N ASN A 67 -25.10 -20.62 23.38
CA ASN A 67 -26.07 -19.71 22.79
C ASN A 67 -25.51 -19.07 21.53
N ASP A 68 -26.38 -18.63 20.63
CA ASP A 68 -26.05 -17.93 19.37
C ASP A 68 -25.61 -16.48 19.62
N ASN A 69 -24.73 -16.27 20.60
CA ASN A 69 -24.21 -14.98 21.00
C ASN A 69 -22.93 -14.66 20.20
N PRO A 70 -22.78 -13.45 19.64
CA PRO A 70 -21.54 -13.07 18.97
C PRO A 70 -20.34 -12.99 19.92
N LYS A 71 -19.16 -13.29 19.39
CA LYS A 71 -17.87 -13.01 20.02
C LYS A 71 -17.61 -11.51 19.92
N ILE A 72 -17.43 -10.86 21.07
CA ILE A 72 -17.20 -9.42 21.13
C ILE A 72 -15.77 -9.15 21.57
N LEU A 73 -15.47 -9.28 22.86
CA LEU A 73 -14.13 -9.06 23.40
C LEU A 73 -13.50 -10.39 23.79
N HIS A 74 -12.18 -10.53 23.60
CA HIS A 74 -11.42 -11.73 23.96
C HIS A 74 -12.03 -13.05 23.44
N ASN A 75 -12.67 -13.02 22.26
CA ASN A 75 -13.37 -14.15 21.66
C ASN A 75 -14.53 -14.73 22.50
N VAL A 76 -15.11 -13.94 23.42
CA VAL A 76 -16.28 -14.31 24.23
C VAL A 76 -17.43 -13.32 24.01
N CYS A 77 -18.66 -13.76 24.28
CA CYS A 77 -19.81 -12.86 24.27
C CYS A 77 -19.87 -12.03 25.56
N ARG A 78 -20.64 -10.94 25.53
CA ARG A 78 -20.83 -10.04 26.67
C ARG A 78 -21.33 -10.76 27.92
N GLU A 79 -22.26 -11.71 27.79
CA GLU A 79 -22.78 -12.49 28.93
C GLU A 79 -21.73 -13.39 29.60
N CYS A 80 -20.76 -13.89 28.83
CA CYS A 80 -19.66 -14.66 29.39
C CYS A 80 -18.62 -13.75 30.02
N GLU A 81 -18.29 -12.66 29.33
CA GLU A 81 -17.37 -11.65 29.81
C GLU A 81 -17.87 -10.99 31.11
N SER A 82 -19.17 -10.75 31.25
CA SER A 82 -19.77 -10.13 32.45
C SER A 82 -19.63 -10.97 33.71
N LYS A 83 -19.27 -12.25 33.58
CA LYS A 83 -18.96 -13.13 34.72
C LYS A 83 -17.49 -13.06 35.14
N SER A 84 -16.66 -12.36 34.37
CA SER A 84 -15.24 -12.13 34.66
C SER A 84 -15.03 -10.82 35.42
N GLY A 85 -13.93 -10.72 36.17
CA GLY A 85 -13.55 -9.49 36.88
C GLY A 85 -13.13 -8.33 35.98
N ASN A 86 -12.95 -8.57 34.67
CA ASN A 86 -12.49 -7.58 33.68
C ASN A 86 -13.61 -7.15 32.73
N TYR A 87 -14.88 -7.24 33.17
CA TYR A 87 -16.01 -6.87 32.33
C TYR A 87 -15.97 -5.39 31.93
N VAL A 88 -16.02 -5.12 30.63
CA VAL A 88 -16.09 -3.76 30.10
C VAL A 88 -17.52 -3.46 29.66
N PRO A 89 -18.33 -2.70 30.42
CA PRO A 89 -19.76 -2.49 30.11
C PRO A 89 -20.04 -1.52 28.96
N PHE A 90 -19.05 -0.71 28.59
CA PHE A 90 -19.19 0.35 27.58
C PHE A 90 -18.36 0.04 26.34
N ALA A 91 -18.84 0.49 25.19
CA ALA A 91 -18.15 0.45 23.91
C ALA A 91 -17.99 1.88 23.41
N ASP A 92 -16.82 2.20 22.87
CA ASP A 92 -16.64 3.40 22.07
C ASP A 92 -17.23 3.22 20.66
N LYS A 93 -17.13 4.26 19.83
CA LYS A 93 -17.60 4.24 18.44
C LYS A 93 -16.90 3.17 17.60
N ASP A 94 -15.61 2.95 17.84
CA ASP A 94 -14.81 2.03 17.05
C ASP A 94 -15.22 0.58 17.34
N MET A 95 -15.41 0.22 18.61
CA MET A 95 -15.93 -1.08 19.03
C MET A 95 -17.37 -1.30 18.54
N ALA A 96 -18.24 -0.28 18.64
CA ALA A 96 -19.61 -0.38 18.16
C ALA A 96 -19.68 -0.69 16.64
N THR A 97 -18.76 -0.12 15.86
CA THR A 97 -18.75 -0.33 14.40
C THR A 97 -17.98 -1.58 13.99
N SER A 98 -16.75 -1.76 14.47
CA SER A 98 -15.88 -2.87 14.07
C SER A 98 -16.30 -4.22 14.66
N VAL A 99 -16.65 -4.26 15.94
CA VAL A 99 -16.97 -5.51 16.64
C VAL A 99 -18.45 -5.84 16.58
N TYR A 100 -19.30 -4.86 16.87
CA TYR A 100 -20.76 -5.06 16.90
C TYR A 100 -21.40 -4.98 15.50
N GLY A 101 -20.72 -4.40 14.51
CA GLY A 101 -21.24 -4.29 13.14
C GLY A 101 -22.27 -3.19 12.94
N LEU A 102 -22.37 -2.22 13.85
CA LEU A 102 -23.19 -1.03 13.61
C LEU A 102 -22.60 -0.17 12.49
N LYS A 103 -23.45 0.45 11.68
CA LYS A 103 -22.99 1.48 10.73
C LYS A 103 -22.90 2.81 11.46
N MET A 104 -21.95 3.67 11.07
CA MET A 104 -21.76 5.00 11.68
C MET A 104 -23.04 5.84 11.76
N ARG A 105 -23.89 5.78 10.73
CA ARG A 105 -25.19 6.48 10.69
C ARG A 105 -26.21 5.97 11.70
N GLU A 106 -26.10 4.70 12.10
CA GLU A 106 -27.02 4.02 13.02
C GLU A 106 -26.65 4.29 14.48
N LEU A 107 -25.44 4.81 14.75
CA LEU A 107 -25.03 5.23 16.09
C LEU A 107 -25.91 6.32 16.69
N GLY A 108 -26.64 7.09 15.86
CA GLY A 108 -27.62 8.08 16.32
C GLY A 108 -28.92 7.46 16.86
N GLU A 109 -29.19 6.20 16.55
CA GLU A 109 -30.39 5.48 17.00
C GLU A 109 -30.19 4.84 18.39
N VAL A 110 -28.94 4.69 18.84
CA VAL A 110 -28.60 4.14 20.14
C VAL A 110 -28.24 5.27 21.11
N PRO A 111 -28.91 5.39 22.27
CA PRO A 111 -28.61 6.44 23.25
C PRO A 111 -27.16 6.40 23.72
N PRO A 112 -26.37 7.48 23.52
CA PRO A 112 -25.01 7.54 24.04
C PRO A 112 -25.00 7.83 25.54
N CYS A 113 -24.03 7.25 26.24
CA CYS A 113 -23.60 7.66 27.57
C CYS A 113 -22.45 8.67 27.40
N THR A 114 -22.73 9.95 27.60
CA THR A 114 -21.71 11.00 27.51
C THR A 114 -21.09 11.23 28.88
N SER A 115 -19.80 10.95 29.01
CA SER A 115 -18.96 11.50 30.07
C SER A 115 -17.77 12.18 29.41
N THR A 116 -17.69 13.51 29.55
CA THR A 116 -16.53 14.35 29.23
C THR A 116 -15.70 13.92 28.00
N ASN A 117 -16.00 14.55 26.84
CA ASN A 117 -15.29 14.44 25.55
C ASN A 117 -15.33 13.09 24.81
N GLU A 118 -15.75 12.00 25.44
CA GLU A 118 -15.89 10.70 24.77
C GLU A 118 -17.35 10.24 24.71
N THR A 119 -17.76 9.76 23.53
CA THR A 119 -19.09 9.17 23.34
C THR A 119 -18.99 7.66 23.53
N LEU A 120 -19.55 7.18 24.63
CA LEU A 120 -19.61 5.76 24.94
C LEU A 120 -21.03 5.24 24.78
N TYR A 121 -21.17 3.94 24.52
CA TYR A 121 -22.44 3.25 24.37
C TYR A 121 -22.47 2.09 25.35
N ARG A 122 -23.60 1.87 26.04
CA ARG A 122 -23.76 0.65 26.83
C ARG A 122 -23.84 -0.52 25.86
N ARG A 123 -23.00 -1.53 26.07
CA ARG A 123 -22.96 -2.72 25.21
C ARG A 123 -24.26 -3.49 25.20
N VAL A 124 -25.00 -3.47 26.32
CA VAL A 124 -26.36 -4.03 26.40
C VAL A 124 -27.32 -3.33 25.43
N ASP A 125 -27.25 -2.00 25.33
CA ASP A 125 -28.14 -1.23 24.46
C ASP A 125 -27.80 -1.47 22.98
N LEU A 126 -26.51 -1.63 22.65
CA LEU A 126 -26.06 -2.04 21.31
C LEU A 126 -26.61 -3.43 20.93
N GLU A 127 -26.48 -4.41 21.83
CA GLU A 127 -26.98 -5.77 21.60
C GLU A 127 -28.49 -5.80 21.43
N ASN A 128 -29.23 -5.09 22.29
CA ASN A 128 -30.69 -5.01 22.21
C ASN A 128 -31.15 -4.38 20.89
N TYR A 129 -30.47 -3.32 20.45
CA TYR A 129 -30.75 -2.68 19.16
C TYR A 129 -30.51 -3.64 17.99
N LEU A 130 -29.37 -4.34 17.99
CA LEU A 130 -28.99 -5.28 16.92
C LEU A 130 -29.90 -6.50 16.87
N GLU A 131 -30.24 -7.05 18.03
CA GLU A 131 -31.17 -8.17 18.15
C GLU A 131 -32.56 -7.77 17.66
N ALA A 132 -33.06 -6.58 18.02
CA ALA A 132 -34.32 -6.05 17.52
C ALA A 132 -34.30 -5.83 15.99
N LYS A 133 -33.20 -5.27 15.47
CA LYS A 133 -33.04 -4.97 14.04
C LYS A 133 -32.94 -6.21 13.17
N TYR A 134 -32.20 -7.22 13.60
CA TYR A 134 -31.98 -8.47 12.86
C TYR A 134 -32.92 -9.61 13.30
N GLY A 135 -33.87 -9.31 14.21
CA GLY A 135 -34.92 -10.18 14.72
C GLY A 135 -34.45 -11.25 15.73
N SER A 136 -33.16 -11.57 15.76
CA SER A 136 -32.56 -12.52 16.71
C SER A 136 -31.05 -12.37 16.74
N LYS A 137 -30.40 -12.91 17.77
CA LYS A 137 -28.93 -12.99 17.81
C LYS A 137 -28.34 -13.84 16.68
N LEU A 138 -29.02 -14.90 16.26
CA LEU A 138 -28.63 -15.68 15.08
C LEU A 138 -28.75 -14.88 13.79
N GLY A 139 -29.80 -14.06 13.65
CA GLY A 139 -29.95 -13.11 12.55
C GLY A 139 -28.82 -12.09 12.50
N TRP A 140 -28.43 -11.55 13.66
CA TRP A 140 -27.29 -10.65 13.79
C TRP A 140 -25.96 -11.33 13.45
N LEU A 141 -25.72 -12.57 13.90
CA LEU A 141 -24.55 -13.37 13.53
C LEU A 141 -24.40 -13.55 12.01
N ARG A 142 -25.50 -13.77 11.29
CA ARG A 142 -25.48 -13.86 9.81
C ARG A 142 -25.00 -12.57 9.18
N GLU A 143 -25.41 -11.43 9.72
CA GLU A 143 -24.98 -10.13 9.20
C GLU A 143 -23.50 -9.86 9.45
N ILE A 144 -22.99 -10.17 10.66
CA ILE A 144 -21.55 -10.07 10.95
C ILE A 144 -20.76 -10.96 9.98
N ALA A 145 -21.18 -12.22 9.83
CA ALA A 145 -20.52 -13.16 8.93
C ALA A 145 -20.48 -12.69 7.48
N ARG A 146 -21.60 -12.10 7.00
CA ARG A 146 -21.71 -11.54 5.65
C ARG A 146 -20.78 -10.34 5.47
N ARG A 147 -20.73 -9.42 6.45
CA ARG A 147 -19.83 -8.26 6.42
C ARG A 147 -18.37 -8.71 6.34
N ASP A 148 -17.93 -9.58 7.25
CA ASP A 148 -16.54 -10.03 7.33
C ASP A 148 -16.12 -10.84 6.09
N MET A 149 -17.06 -11.54 5.44
CA MET A 149 -16.80 -12.18 4.15
C MET A 149 -16.55 -11.15 3.04
N VAL A 150 -17.34 -10.08 2.99
CA VAL A 150 -17.15 -9.02 1.99
C VAL A 150 -15.84 -8.27 2.24
N GLU A 151 -15.54 -7.93 3.49
CA GLU A 151 -14.29 -7.25 3.86
C GLU A 151 -13.06 -8.09 3.49
N ARG A 152 -13.06 -9.39 3.82
CA ARG A 152 -11.98 -10.30 3.40
C ARG A 152 -11.82 -10.37 1.89
N LYS A 153 -12.92 -10.47 1.15
CA LYS A 153 -12.86 -10.51 -0.32
C LYS A 153 -12.25 -9.22 -0.91
N ILE A 154 -12.57 -8.07 -0.33
CA ILE A 154 -11.96 -6.79 -0.73
C ILE A 154 -10.47 -6.80 -0.43
N GLN A 155 -10.08 -7.20 0.78
CA GLN A 155 -8.65 -7.30 1.17
C GLN A 155 -7.87 -8.27 0.28
N GLU A 156 -8.44 -9.43 -0.04
CA GLU A 156 -7.84 -10.41 -0.96
C GLU A 156 -7.63 -9.81 -2.36
N MET A 157 -8.61 -9.07 -2.88
CA MET A 157 -8.49 -8.39 -4.18
C MET A 157 -7.43 -7.28 -4.16
N GLU A 158 -7.41 -6.45 -3.12
CA GLU A 158 -6.40 -5.39 -2.94
C GLU A 158 -5.00 -5.97 -2.81
N GLN A 159 -4.85 -7.06 -2.06
CA GLN A 159 -3.58 -7.77 -1.92
C GLN A 159 -3.13 -8.36 -3.25
N GLN A 160 -4.04 -8.99 -4.01
CA GLN A 160 -3.72 -9.53 -5.33
C GLN A 160 -3.26 -8.41 -6.29
N GLU A 161 -3.93 -7.27 -6.31
CA GLU A 161 -3.53 -6.13 -7.14
C GLU A 161 -2.14 -5.60 -6.76
N GLN A 162 -1.84 -5.53 -5.46
CA GLN A 162 -0.52 -5.12 -4.96
C GLN A 162 0.58 -6.11 -5.36
N GLU A 163 0.32 -7.41 -5.23
CA GLU A 163 1.25 -8.47 -5.64
C GLU A 163 1.51 -8.44 -7.15
N GLU A 164 0.46 -8.32 -7.97
CA GLU A 164 0.60 -8.17 -9.43
C GLU A 164 1.39 -6.92 -9.82
N ARG A 165 1.18 -5.80 -9.10
CA ARG A 165 1.96 -4.58 -9.32
C ARG A 165 3.42 -4.75 -8.92
N ALA A 166 3.69 -5.42 -7.80
CA ALA A 166 5.05 -5.69 -7.34
C ALA A 166 5.81 -6.55 -8.37
N VAL A 167 5.21 -7.65 -8.83
CA VAL A 167 5.77 -8.53 -9.87
C VAL A 167 6.02 -7.75 -11.17
N PHE A 168 5.07 -6.90 -11.58
CA PHE A 168 5.25 -6.05 -12.75
C PHE A 168 6.44 -5.10 -12.58
N MET A 169 6.57 -4.42 -11.43
CA MET A 169 7.69 -3.53 -11.14
C MET A 169 9.04 -4.27 -11.15
N GLU A 170 9.09 -5.49 -10.60
CA GLU A 170 10.30 -6.33 -10.62
C GLU A 170 10.70 -6.79 -12.03
N SER A 171 9.73 -6.91 -12.95
CA SER A 171 9.98 -7.25 -14.36
C SER A 171 10.60 -6.11 -15.18
N LEU A 172 10.60 -4.89 -14.65
CA LEU A 172 11.17 -3.71 -15.30
C LEU A 172 12.71 -3.72 -15.25
N ALA A 173 13.33 -2.69 -15.83
CA ALA A 173 14.78 -2.59 -15.94
C ALA A 173 15.46 -2.74 -14.56
N PRO A 174 16.59 -3.48 -14.46
CA PRO A 174 17.22 -3.75 -13.17
C PRO A 174 17.59 -2.49 -12.41
N GLY A 175 17.05 -2.33 -11.19
CA GLY A 175 17.28 -1.16 -10.33
C GLY A 175 16.33 0.02 -10.60
N PHE A 176 15.42 -0.08 -11.57
CA PHE A 176 14.40 0.94 -11.81
C PHE A 176 13.46 1.11 -10.62
N VAL A 177 13.04 0.03 -9.97
CA VAL A 177 12.16 0.07 -8.79
C VAL A 177 12.75 0.95 -7.68
N ILE A 178 14.02 0.74 -7.36
CA ILE A 178 14.74 1.53 -6.35
C ILE A 178 14.82 3.00 -6.78
N TYR A 179 15.13 3.25 -8.06
CA TYR A 179 15.18 4.62 -8.58
C TYR A 179 13.82 5.31 -8.49
N ALA A 180 12.74 4.65 -8.91
CA ALA A 180 11.36 5.15 -8.86
C ALA A 180 10.95 5.52 -7.42
N GLN A 181 11.32 4.70 -6.43
CA GLN A 181 11.09 4.99 -5.02
C GLN A 181 11.87 6.25 -4.56
N LEU A 182 13.13 6.37 -4.95
CA LEU A 182 13.98 7.50 -4.55
C LEU A 182 13.54 8.84 -5.13
N ILE A 183 12.88 8.84 -6.28
CA ILE A 183 12.34 10.06 -6.92
C ILE A 183 10.87 10.31 -6.58
N GLY A 184 10.23 9.44 -5.80
CA GLY A 184 8.81 9.56 -5.44
C GLY A 184 7.86 9.40 -6.63
N LEU A 185 8.14 8.46 -7.55
CA LEU A 185 7.28 8.21 -8.71
C LEU A 185 5.99 7.47 -8.29
N GLU A 186 4.85 8.17 -8.35
CA GLU A 186 3.53 7.62 -8.00
C GLU A 186 2.74 7.06 -9.19
N GLU A 187 3.37 6.92 -10.37
CA GLU A 187 2.70 6.43 -11.58
C GLU A 187 2.13 5.01 -11.38
N THR A 188 0.88 4.82 -11.83
CA THR A 188 0.13 3.57 -11.71
C THR A 188 -0.11 2.91 -13.07
N ASN A 189 -0.02 3.67 -14.16
CA ASN A 189 -0.19 3.17 -15.50
C ASN A 189 1.00 2.28 -15.91
N LYS A 190 0.73 0.99 -16.13
CA LYS A 190 1.74 0.00 -16.54
C LYS A 190 2.50 0.38 -17.82
N SER A 191 1.83 0.98 -18.81
CA SER A 191 2.47 1.41 -20.07
C SER A 191 3.46 2.56 -19.83
N LEU A 192 3.07 3.56 -19.04
CA LEU A 192 3.94 4.68 -18.71
C LEU A 192 5.13 4.22 -17.85
N LEU A 193 4.91 3.36 -16.86
CA LEU A 193 5.98 2.76 -16.05
C LEU A 193 6.99 1.99 -16.91
N TRP A 194 6.50 1.24 -17.91
CA TRP A 194 7.37 0.54 -18.84
C TRP A 194 8.22 1.50 -19.68
N GLN A 195 7.62 2.59 -20.19
CA GLN A 195 8.36 3.64 -20.91
C GLN A 195 9.38 4.35 -20.01
N CYS A 196 9.03 4.64 -18.75
CA CYS A 196 9.95 5.18 -17.75
C CYS A 196 11.13 4.22 -17.52
N SER A 197 10.85 2.92 -17.36
CA SER A 197 11.86 1.88 -17.21
C SER A 197 12.82 1.81 -18.39
N GLN A 198 12.31 1.90 -19.62
CA GLN A 198 13.16 1.93 -20.83
C GLN A 198 14.07 3.15 -20.87
N ARG A 199 13.51 4.34 -20.59
CA ARG A 199 14.29 5.59 -20.53
C ARG A 199 15.34 5.52 -19.41
N PHE A 200 14.98 4.98 -18.26
CA PHE A 200 15.93 4.73 -17.17
C PHE A 200 17.10 3.87 -17.60
N ASP A 201 16.86 2.73 -18.27
CA ASP A 201 17.94 1.84 -18.69
C ASP A 201 18.82 2.49 -19.77
N ALA A 202 18.22 3.17 -20.74
CA ALA A 202 18.93 3.92 -21.77
C ALA A 202 19.83 5.02 -21.19
N LEU A 203 19.30 5.83 -20.25
CA LEU A 203 20.06 6.87 -19.56
C LEU A 203 21.18 6.26 -18.72
N ARG A 204 20.90 5.19 -17.98
CA ARG A 204 21.89 4.50 -17.16
C ARG A 204 23.02 3.93 -18.00
N ALA A 205 22.72 3.31 -19.14
CA ALA A 205 23.71 2.78 -20.07
C ALA A 205 24.58 3.91 -20.66
N THR A 206 23.95 5.01 -21.08
CA THR A 206 24.66 6.16 -21.68
C THR A 206 25.55 6.88 -20.68
N LEU A 207 25.10 7.03 -19.43
CA LEU A 207 25.94 7.58 -18.35
C LEU A 207 27.12 6.64 -18.05
N ARG A 208 26.88 5.33 -17.94
CA ARG A 208 27.94 4.34 -17.67
C ARG A 208 29.01 4.31 -18.76
N SER A 209 28.63 4.44 -20.04
CA SER A 209 29.61 4.49 -21.13
C SER A 209 30.54 5.72 -21.04
N ARG A 210 30.10 6.76 -20.32
CA ARG A 210 30.90 7.96 -19.99
C ARG A 210 31.58 7.90 -18.63
N GLY A 211 31.50 6.78 -17.90
CA GLY A 211 32.04 6.65 -16.55
C GLY A 211 31.25 7.41 -15.48
N LEU A 212 30.01 7.81 -15.79
CA LEU A 212 29.12 8.52 -14.89
C LEU A 212 28.11 7.55 -14.26
N GLN A 213 27.54 7.97 -13.12
CA GLN A 213 26.47 7.24 -12.45
C GLN A 213 25.19 8.07 -12.45
N LEU A 214 24.06 7.40 -12.63
CA LEU A 214 22.74 8.00 -12.50
C LEU A 214 22.50 8.41 -11.03
N ARG A 215 22.24 9.70 -10.80
CA ARG A 215 21.98 10.24 -9.47
C ARG A 215 20.49 10.57 -9.29
N PRO A 216 19.79 9.95 -8.33
CA PRO A 216 18.48 10.42 -7.88
C PRO A 216 18.59 11.86 -7.34
N GLY A 217 17.59 12.71 -7.56
CA GLY A 217 17.59 14.11 -7.13
C GLY A 217 18.12 15.10 -8.19
N LEU A 218 18.77 14.62 -9.26
CA LEU A 218 19.13 15.50 -10.37
C LEU A 218 17.93 15.70 -11.29
N LYS A 219 17.29 16.88 -11.20
CA LYS A 219 16.03 17.22 -11.90
C LYS A 219 16.01 16.86 -13.39
N GLN A 220 17.14 16.98 -14.10
CA GLN A 220 17.20 16.64 -15.53
C GLN A 220 17.13 15.13 -15.79
N CYS A 221 17.78 14.31 -14.95
CA CYS A 221 17.65 12.86 -15.04
C CYS A 221 16.21 12.42 -14.74
N GLU A 222 15.58 13.02 -13.74
CA GLU A 222 14.18 12.77 -13.39
C GLU A 222 13.24 13.14 -14.54
N ARG A 223 13.37 14.35 -15.09
CA ARG A 223 12.58 14.81 -16.24
C ARG A 223 12.74 13.90 -17.45
N TYR A 224 13.96 13.48 -17.77
CA TYR A 224 14.18 12.52 -18.86
C TYR A 224 13.46 11.19 -18.61
N VAL A 225 13.64 10.60 -17.43
CA VAL A 225 13.06 9.29 -17.11
C VAL A 225 11.54 9.34 -17.04
N VAL A 226 10.96 10.40 -16.47
CA VAL A 226 9.51 10.50 -16.25
C VAL A 226 8.78 11.11 -17.45
N ALA A 227 9.22 12.26 -17.94
CA ALA A 227 8.55 13.03 -18.99
C ALA A 227 9.15 12.80 -20.39
N GLY A 228 10.45 12.52 -20.51
CA GLY A 228 11.09 12.23 -21.81
C GLY A 228 11.16 13.48 -22.69
N ASP A 229 11.14 14.64 -22.05
CA ASP A 229 11.06 15.97 -22.63
C ASP A 229 12.42 16.59 -22.92
N VAL A 230 13.51 15.87 -22.67
CA VAL A 230 14.90 16.32 -22.85
C VAL A 230 15.66 15.27 -23.66
N ASP A 231 16.63 15.70 -24.47
CA ASP A 231 17.50 14.76 -25.16
C ASP A 231 18.47 14.05 -24.19
N ILE A 232 18.73 12.77 -24.45
CA ILE A 232 19.61 11.97 -23.60
C ILE A 232 21.05 12.50 -23.58
N SER A 233 21.53 13.06 -24.70
CA SER A 233 22.87 13.64 -24.80
C SER A 233 22.99 14.87 -23.91
N ASP A 234 21.97 15.74 -23.89
CA ASP A 234 21.97 16.96 -23.08
C ASP A 234 22.00 16.65 -21.59
N VAL A 235 21.26 15.63 -21.16
CA VAL A 235 21.28 15.17 -19.77
C VAL A 235 22.64 14.61 -19.39
N VAL A 236 23.26 13.83 -20.26
CA VAL A 236 24.59 13.24 -20.03
C VAL A 236 25.66 14.32 -19.96
N ASP A 237 25.66 15.27 -20.90
CA ASP A 237 26.61 16.37 -20.96
C ASP A 237 26.45 17.31 -19.74
N THR A 238 25.22 17.56 -19.30
CA THR A 238 24.98 18.35 -18.08
C THR A 238 25.37 17.58 -16.81
N THR A 239 25.18 16.25 -16.79
CA THR A 239 25.64 15.41 -15.67
C THR A 239 27.16 15.39 -15.59
N GLU A 240 27.85 15.26 -16.73
CA GLU A 240 29.31 15.34 -16.83
C GLU A 240 29.83 16.69 -16.33
N GLU A 241 29.20 17.79 -16.78
CA GLU A 241 29.52 19.14 -16.31
C GLU A 241 29.37 19.24 -14.79
N ASN A 242 28.23 18.84 -14.23
CA ASN A 242 27.98 18.97 -12.79
C ASN A 242 29.00 18.14 -11.98
N VAL A 243 29.34 16.93 -12.42
CA VAL A 243 30.39 16.12 -11.76
C VAL A 243 31.75 16.82 -11.83
N PHE A 244 32.11 17.41 -12.97
CA PHE A 244 33.37 18.16 -13.09
C PHE A 244 33.38 19.39 -12.18
N LEU A 245 32.30 20.18 -12.17
CA LEU A 245 32.16 21.34 -11.31
C LEU A 245 32.29 20.97 -9.84
N ASP A 246 31.63 19.90 -9.40
CA ASP A 246 31.63 19.47 -8.00
C ASP A 246 32.99 18.91 -7.55
N THR A 247 33.71 18.23 -8.44
CA THR A 247 34.92 17.48 -8.04
C THR A 247 36.23 18.16 -8.42
N ARG A 248 36.24 19.04 -9.42
CA ARG A 248 37.45 19.63 -10.01
C ARG A 248 37.50 21.14 -9.94
N THR A 249 36.44 21.80 -9.47
CA THR A 249 36.39 23.27 -9.41
C THR A 249 35.99 23.79 -8.03
N ASP A 250 36.12 25.10 -7.83
CA ASP A 250 35.66 25.81 -6.63
C ASP A 250 34.20 26.27 -6.75
N TYR A 251 33.42 25.70 -7.69
CA TYR A 251 32.03 26.08 -7.97
C TYR A 251 31.16 26.10 -6.72
N GLN A 252 31.22 25.05 -5.90
CA GLN A 252 30.43 24.96 -4.66
C GLN A 252 30.78 26.08 -3.65
N TRP A 253 32.07 26.48 -3.60
CA TRP A 253 32.50 27.60 -2.76
C TRP A 253 32.02 28.95 -3.31
N LYS A 254 32.10 29.16 -4.63
CA LYS A 254 31.56 30.34 -5.31
C LYS A 254 30.04 30.47 -5.11
N MET A 255 29.30 29.36 -5.19
CA MET A 255 27.85 29.31 -4.96
C MET A 255 27.48 29.66 -3.52
N LYS A 256 28.20 29.12 -2.51
CA LYS A 256 27.97 29.47 -1.09
C LYS A 256 28.25 30.95 -0.80
N LYS A 257 29.32 31.50 -1.39
CA LYS A 257 29.66 32.93 -1.21
C LYS A 257 28.64 33.85 -1.87
N ALA A 258 28.07 33.45 -3.01
CA ALA A 258 27.02 34.17 -3.71
C ALA A 258 25.65 34.09 -3.02
N GLN A 259 25.38 33.10 -2.16
CA GLN A 259 24.16 33.08 -1.34
C GLN A 259 24.17 34.12 -0.21
N HIS A 260 25.35 34.62 0.18
CA HIS A 260 25.52 35.65 1.21
C HIS A 260 25.73 37.07 0.66
N GLY A 261 25.73 37.26 -0.66
CA GLY A 261 25.84 38.56 -1.30
C GLY A 261 25.04 38.60 -2.60
N ASN A 262 24.26 39.67 -2.81
CA ASN A 262 23.42 39.82 -4.01
C ASN A 262 24.22 39.59 -5.32
N GLY A 263 23.88 38.53 -6.08
CA GLY A 263 23.77 38.68 -7.54
C GLY A 263 24.61 37.80 -8.48
N ALA A 264 25.17 36.65 -8.09
CA ALA A 264 25.70 35.70 -9.08
C ALA A 264 24.71 34.56 -9.35
N SER A 265 24.12 34.51 -10.56
CA SER A 265 23.34 33.35 -10.99
C SER A 265 24.27 32.14 -11.14
N GLY A 266 23.81 30.96 -10.73
CA GLY A 266 24.61 29.74 -10.81
C GLY A 266 25.12 29.44 -12.24
N GLU A 267 24.39 29.87 -13.26
CA GLU A 267 24.82 29.78 -14.67
C GLU A 267 26.01 30.69 -14.99
N LYS A 268 26.01 31.95 -14.53
CA LYS A 268 27.13 32.86 -14.79
C LYS A 268 28.44 32.33 -14.22
N ALA A 269 28.38 31.75 -13.03
CA ALA A 269 29.54 31.11 -12.41
C ALA A 269 30.05 29.89 -13.21
N LYS A 270 29.14 29.11 -13.82
CA LYS A 270 29.52 28.02 -14.73
C LYS A 270 30.20 28.55 -15.99
N MET A 271 29.64 29.59 -16.61
CA MET A 271 30.19 30.21 -17.82
C MET A 271 31.61 30.75 -17.59
N GLU A 272 31.82 31.47 -16.48
CA GLU A 272 33.14 31.99 -16.11
C GLU A 272 34.16 30.87 -15.85
N LEU A 273 33.75 29.80 -15.19
CA LEU A 273 34.60 28.63 -14.97
C LEU A 273 34.93 27.93 -16.29
N CYS A 274 33.96 27.77 -17.19
CA CYS A 274 34.18 27.18 -18.51
C CYS A 274 35.31 27.92 -19.24
N ILE A 275 35.26 29.25 -19.31
CA ILE A 275 36.29 30.06 -19.97
C ILE A 275 37.65 29.91 -19.30
N SER A 276 37.70 29.98 -17.97
CA SER A 276 38.96 29.82 -17.23
C SER A 276 39.63 28.47 -17.49
N TYR A 277 38.84 27.40 -17.61
CA TYR A 277 39.34 26.07 -17.91
C TYR A 277 39.63 25.85 -19.40
N LEU A 278 38.97 26.57 -20.31
CA LEU A 278 39.34 26.59 -21.73
C LEU A 278 40.69 27.29 -21.95
N GLU A 279 40.96 28.38 -21.22
CA GLU A 279 42.26 29.07 -21.20
C GLU A 279 43.38 28.18 -20.64
N ASN A 280 43.13 27.53 -19.51
CA ASN A 280 44.08 26.62 -18.89
C ASN A 280 43.38 25.49 -18.14
N HIS A 281 43.27 24.33 -18.80
CA HIS A 281 42.64 23.13 -18.27
C HIS A 281 43.51 22.37 -17.26
N LYS A 282 44.74 22.82 -16.96
CA LYS A 282 45.64 22.25 -15.94
C LYS A 282 45.89 20.75 -16.11
N GLY A 283 45.89 20.25 -17.34
CA GLY A 283 46.05 18.82 -17.66
C GLY A 283 44.83 17.96 -17.31
N LEU A 284 43.68 18.57 -16.97
CA LEU A 284 42.42 17.86 -16.74
C LEU A 284 41.66 17.69 -18.04
N LYS A 285 40.94 16.56 -18.16
CA LYS A 285 39.98 16.34 -19.23
C LYS A 285 38.73 17.17 -18.95
N LEU A 286 38.40 18.10 -19.86
CA LEU A 286 37.20 18.94 -19.73
C LEU A 286 35.92 18.16 -20.09
N PRO A 287 34.76 18.55 -19.54
CA PRO A 287 33.47 18.04 -19.97
C PRO A 287 33.25 18.27 -21.47
N ARG A 288 32.55 17.35 -22.14
CA ARG A 288 32.26 17.48 -23.57
C ARG A 288 31.54 18.79 -23.89
N LYS A 289 30.61 19.19 -23.03
CA LYS A 289 29.88 20.47 -23.15
C LYS A 289 30.84 21.66 -23.26
N TRP A 290 31.92 21.66 -22.47
CA TRP A 290 32.91 22.74 -22.48
C TRP A 290 33.84 22.63 -23.68
N GLU A 291 34.25 21.42 -24.07
CA GLU A 291 35.01 21.21 -25.31
C GLU A 291 34.24 21.71 -26.55
N ASN A 292 32.91 21.54 -26.57
CA ASN A 292 32.06 22.07 -27.65
C ASN A 292 32.06 23.61 -27.70
N CYS A 293 32.41 24.30 -26.60
CA CYS A 293 32.57 25.76 -26.57
C CYS A 293 33.94 26.22 -27.12
N ARG A 294 34.92 25.32 -27.27
CA ARG A 294 36.29 25.66 -27.69
C ARG A 294 36.36 26.42 -29.04
N PRO A 295 35.62 26.05 -30.10
CA PRO A 295 35.67 26.78 -31.36
C PRO A 295 35.26 28.25 -31.21
N ARG A 296 34.20 28.52 -30.43
CA ARG A 296 33.71 29.89 -30.15
C ARG A 296 34.71 30.68 -29.30
N PHE A 297 35.32 30.02 -28.30
CA PHE A 297 36.39 30.61 -27.51
C PHE A 297 37.58 31.03 -28.38
N GLU A 298 38.04 30.16 -29.28
CA GLU A 298 39.14 30.46 -30.19
C GLU A 298 38.80 31.54 -31.22
N GLU A 299 37.55 31.63 -31.65
CA GLU A 299 37.05 32.71 -32.52
C GLU A 299 37.14 34.09 -31.84
N VAL A 300 36.72 34.18 -30.57
CA VAL A 300 36.83 35.42 -29.79
C VAL A 300 38.29 35.84 -29.61
N ILE A 301 39.19 34.90 -29.33
CA ILE A 301 40.63 35.18 -29.24
C ILE A 301 41.19 35.67 -30.58
N ARG A 302 40.83 35.01 -31.68
CA ARG A 302 41.33 35.34 -33.03
C ARG A 302 40.85 36.71 -33.52
N SER A 303 39.66 37.12 -33.11
CA SER A 303 39.06 38.43 -33.41
C SER A 303 39.58 39.56 -32.50
N GLY A 304 40.48 39.25 -31.56
CA GLY A 304 41.03 40.22 -30.60
C GLY A 304 40.06 40.58 -29.47
N GLY A 305 38.97 39.83 -29.31
CA GLY A 305 38.02 39.99 -28.22
C GLY A 305 38.54 39.47 -26.89
N THR A 306 37.91 39.90 -25.80
CA THR A 306 38.19 39.40 -24.44
C THR A 306 37.16 38.34 -24.07
N PRO A 307 37.54 37.05 -23.91
CA PRO A 307 36.60 35.97 -23.61
C PRO A 307 35.69 36.22 -22.42
N GLN A 308 36.21 36.87 -21.37
CA GLN A 308 35.46 37.22 -20.16
C GLN A 308 34.31 38.20 -20.41
N CYS A 309 34.37 38.99 -21.50
CA CYS A 309 33.29 39.88 -21.92
C CYS A 309 32.22 39.15 -22.76
N GLU A 310 32.58 38.04 -23.39
CA GLU A 310 31.74 37.28 -24.33
C GLU A 310 31.28 35.93 -23.76
N VAL A 311 31.20 35.82 -22.43
CA VAL A 311 30.90 34.56 -21.72
C VAL A 311 29.61 33.88 -22.17
N ARG A 312 28.58 34.67 -22.52
CA ARG A 312 27.29 34.15 -22.96
C ARG A 312 27.33 33.61 -24.38
N TYR A 313 28.09 34.25 -25.26
CA TYR A 313 28.28 33.79 -26.63
C TYR A 313 29.12 32.51 -26.66
N ILE A 314 30.22 32.47 -25.91
CA ILE A 314 31.08 31.28 -25.87
C ILE A 314 30.32 30.06 -25.32
N TYR A 315 29.52 30.29 -24.27
CA TYR A 315 28.76 29.25 -23.57
C TYR A 315 27.39 28.95 -24.19
N SER A 316 26.98 29.64 -25.26
CA SER A 316 25.73 29.30 -25.94
C SER A 316 25.82 27.94 -26.63
N GLU A 317 24.68 27.28 -26.79
CA GLU A 317 24.58 26.05 -27.61
C GLU A 317 24.68 26.40 -29.09
#